data_AF-A0A068LK12-F1
#
_entry.id   AF-A0A068LK12-F1
#
_cell.length_a   1.000
_cell.length_b   1.000
_cell.length_c   1.000
_cell.angle_alpha   90.00
_cell.angle_beta   90.00
_cell.angle_gamma   90.00
#
_symmetry.space_group_name_H-M   'P 1'
#
loop_
_entity.id
_entity.type
_entity.pdbx_description
1 polymer ?
#
loop_
_entity_poly.entity_id
_entity_poly.type
_entity_poly.pdbx_seq_one_letter_code
_entity_poly.pdbx_strand_id
1 'polypeptide(L)' 'MKRILFISILCLLAVSGALAQKPTQPSWLSEAVFYQIYPSSFQDSDGDGYGDLKGIMSRLDYIKSIGV' A
#
# COMPACT_ATOMS: atom_id res chain seq x y z
N MET A 1 -7.18 39.68 29.24
CA MET A 1 -6.58 39.61 27.89
C MET A 1 -5.39 38.64 27.81
N LYS A 2 -4.41 38.67 28.73
CA LYS A 2 -3.22 37.78 28.70
C LYS A 2 -3.52 36.27 28.82
N ARG A 3 -4.59 35.87 29.54
CA ARG A 3 -4.98 34.45 29.73
C ARG A 3 -5.55 33.78 28.48
N ILE A 4 -6.30 34.52 27.65
CA ILE A 4 -6.87 34.02 26.39
C ILE A 4 -5.76 33.82 25.35
N LEU A 5 -4.82 34.78 25.28
CA LEU A 5 -3.64 34.67 24.41
C LEU A 5 -2.77 33.44 24.77
N PHE A 6 -2.62 33.16 26.07
CA PHE A 6 -1.88 31.98 26.56
C PHE A 6 -2.54 30.65 26.18
N ILE A 7 -3.86 30.54 26.27
CA ILE A 7 -4.59 29.33 25.89
C ILE A 7 -4.52 29.10 24.38
N SER A 8 -4.64 30.15 23.57
CA SER A 8 -4.48 30.03 22.11
C SER A 8 -3.06 29.62 21.71
N ILE A 9 -2.02 30.19 22.34
CA ILE A 9 -0.62 29.82 22.08
C ILE A 9 -0.34 28.37 22.51
N LEU A 10 -0.85 27.94 23.67
CA LEU A 10 -0.69 26.57 24.16
C LEU A 10 -1.41 25.57 23.24
N CYS A 11 -2.58 25.94 22.72
CA CYS A 11 -3.34 25.13 21.77
C CYS A 11 -2.61 25.01 20.42
N LEU A 12 -2.04 26.11 19.90
CA LEU A 12 -1.21 26.10 18.68
C LEU A 12 0.05 25.23 18.82
N LEU A 13 0.71 25.27 19.98
CA LEU A 13 1.87 24.43 20.26
C LEU A 13 1.50 22.94 20.37
N ALA A 14 0.36 22.60 20.98
CA ALA A 14 -0.11 21.23 21.10
C ALA A 14 -0.56 20.62 19.75
N VAL A 15 -1.20 21.40 18.88
CA VAL A 15 -1.64 20.94 17.54
C VAL A 15 -0.44 20.63 16.62
N SER A 16 0.69 21.32 16.81
CA SER A 16 1.91 21.10 16.02
C SER A 16 2.52 19.71 16.24
N GLY A 17 2.43 19.17 17.46
CA GLY A 17 2.99 17.85 17.80
C GLY A 17 2.17 16.66 17.27
N ALA A 18 0.85 16.83 17.08
CA ALA A 18 -0.04 15.76 16.63
C ALA A 18 0.01 15.51 15.11
N LEU A 19 0.43 16.50 14.31
CA LEU A 19 0.44 16.41 12.84
C LEU A 19 1.73 15.79 12.27
N ALA A 20 2.76 15.57 13.09
CA ALA A 20 4.09 15.17 12.62
C ALA A 20 4.33 13.65 12.60
N GLN A 21 3.35 12.83 13.00
CA GLN A 21 3.56 11.39 13.07
C GLN A 21 3.45 10.77 11.68
N LYS A 22 4.59 10.65 10.98
CA LYS A 22 4.68 9.87 9.74
C LYS A 22 4.33 8.41 10.08
N PRO A 23 3.32 7.80 9.43
CA PRO A 23 2.98 6.42 9.70
C PRO A 23 4.20 5.53 9.45
N THR A 24 4.51 4.66 10.41
CA THR A 24 5.57 3.66 10.25
C THR A 24 5.11 2.67 9.19
N GLN A 25 5.62 2.81 7.97
CA GLN A 25 5.37 1.87 6.89
C GLN A 25 6.36 0.70 7.00
N PRO A 26 5.97 -0.52 6.58
CA PRO A 26 6.90 -1.62 6.45
C PRO A 26 8.06 -1.26 5.50
N SER A 27 9.28 -1.68 5.83
CA SER A 27 10.47 -1.38 5.02
C SER A 27 10.40 -1.97 3.61
N TRP A 28 9.74 -3.11 3.43
CA TRP A 28 9.61 -3.75 2.11
C TRP A 28 8.83 -2.87 1.13
N LEU A 29 7.90 -2.04 1.62
CA LEU A 29 7.03 -1.23 0.76
C LEU A 29 7.80 -0.16 -0.02
N SER A 30 8.89 0.38 0.53
CA SER A 30 9.72 1.37 -0.17
C SER A 30 10.55 0.78 -1.30
N GLU A 31 10.74 -0.54 -1.32
CA GLU A 31 11.58 -1.25 -2.28
C GLU A 31 10.77 -2.18 -3.21
N ALA A 32 9.48 -2.33 -2.94
CA ALA A 32 8.60 -3.24 -3.66
C ALA A 32 8.30 -2.76 -5.08
N VAL A 33 8.34 -3.71 -6.02
CA VAL A 33 7.76 -3.57 -7.35
C VAL A 33 6.42 -4.31 -7.33
N PHE A 34 5.36 -3.72 -7.89
CA PHE A 34 4.03 -4.33 -7.91
C PHE A 34 3.68 -4.76 -9.33
N TYR A 35 3.22 -6.01 -9.47
CA TYR A 35 2.66 -6.52 -10.72
C TYR A 35 1.13 -6.60 -10.60
N GLN A 36 0.42 -5.76 -11.36
CA GLN A 36 -1.02 -5.79 -11.39
C GLN A 36 -1.50 -6.83 -12.41
N ILE A 37 -2.28 -7.80 -11.95
CA ILE A 37 -2.88 -8.83 -12.79
C ILE A 37 -4.36 -8.53 -12.96
N TYR A 38 -4.85 -8.59 -14.19
CA TYR A 38 -6.27 -8.67 -14.49
C TYR A 38 -6.66 -10.17 -14.60
N PRO A 39 -7.29 -10.79 -13.58
CA PRO A 39 -7.33 -12.25 -13.44
C PRO A 39 -7.98 -12.95 -14.62
N SER A 40 -9.13 -12.45 -15.06
CA SER A 40 -9.96 -13.06 -16.11
C SER A 40 -9.28 -13.15 -17.47
N SER A 41 -8.17 -12.43 -17.69
CA SER A 41 -7.42 -12.45 -18.95
C SER A 41 -5.97 -12.92 -18.79
N PHE A 42 -5.59 -13.41 -17.61
CA PHE A 42 -4.20 -13.77 -17.33
C PHE A 42 -3.86 -15.21 -17.73
N GLN A 43 -4.53 -16.19 -17.11
CA GLN A 43 -4.30 -17.60 -17.37
C GLN A 43 -5.52 -18.44 -16.96
N ASP A 44 -6.14 -19.10 -17.93
CA ASP A 44 -7.16 -20.13 -17.73
C ASP A 44 -6.47 -21.48 -17.41
N SER A 45 -7.00 -22.22 -16.44
CA SER A 45 -6.49 -23.52 -16.00
C SER A 45 -7.45 -24.70 -16.18
N ASP A 46 -8.73 -24.45 -16.47
CA ASP A 46 -9.74 -25.50 -16.61
C ASP A 46 -10.49 -25.50 -17.95
N GLY A 47 -10.19 -24.52 -18.82
CA GLY A 47 -10.63 -24.47 -20.21
C GLY A 47 -11.99 -23.82 -20.41
N ASP A 48 -12.51 -23.09 -19.43
CA ASP A 48 -13.79 -22.39 -19.52
C ASP A 48 -13.71 -21.05 -20.28
N GLY A 49 -12.50 -20.61 -20.62
CA GLY A 49 -12.22 -19.38 -21.36
C GLY A 49 -11.96 -18.15 -20.49
N TYR A 50 -12.00 -18.26 -19.17
CA TYR A 50 -11.70 -17.18 -18.23
C TYR A 50 -10.49 -17.52 -17.37
N GLY A 51 -9.64 -16.53 -17.16
CA GLY A 51 -8.50 -16.71 -16.26
C GLY A 51 -8.93 -16.87 -14.79
N ASP A 52 -8.20 -17.70 -14.06
CA ASP A 52 -8.54 -18.12 -12.70
C ASP A 52 -7.33 -18.09 -11.75
N LEU A 53 -7.58 -18.31 -10.45
CA LEU A 53 -6.53 -18.26 -9.42
C LEU A 53 -5.51 -19.40 -9.54
N LYS A 54 -5.91 -20.59 -9.99
CA LYS A 54 -4.97 -21.71 -10.20
C LYS A 54 -4.04 -21.39 -11.38
N GLY A 55 -4.58 -20.77 -12.42
CA GLY A 55 -3.81 -20.21 -13.52
C GLY A 55 -2.77 -19.19 -13.04
N ILE A 56 -3.16 -18.26 -12.17
CA ILE A 56 -2.22 -17.31 -11.56
C ILE A 56 -1.11 -18.03 -10.77
N MET A 57 -1.47 -18.99 -9.92
CA MET A 57 -0.50 -19.76 -9.13
C MET A 57 0.53 -20.47 -10.00
N SER A 58 0.13 -21.02 -11.13
CA SER A 58 1.03 -21.71 -12.07
C SER A 58 2.09 -20.80 -12.72
N ARG A 59 1.89 -19.47 -12.66
CA ARG A 59 2.76 -18.46 -13.26
C ARG A 59 3.60 -17.68 -12.24
N LEU A 60 3.55 -18.03 -10.96
CA LEU A 60 4.33 -17.32 -9.93
C LEU A 60 5.85 -17.38 -10.20
N ASP A 61 6.36 -18.51 -10.71
CA ASP A 61 7.77 -18.62 -11.11
C ASP A 61 8.13 -17.65 -12.25
N TYR A 62 7.21 -17.44 -13.20
CA TYR A 62 7.38 -16.45 -14.26
C TYR A 62 7.40 -15.03 -13.69
N ILE A 63 6.45 -14.68 -12.83
CA ILE A 63 6.39 -13.35 -12.20
C ILE A 63 7.69 -13.08 -11.41
N LYS A 64 8.19 -14.10 -10.71
CA LYS A 64 9.46 -14.00 -10.00
C LYS A 64 10.63 -13.79 -10.95
N SER A 65 10.64 -14.46 -12.10
CA SER A 65 11.72 -14.37 -13.09
C SER A 65 11.87 -13.00 -13.73
N ILE A 66 10.78 -12.22 -13.81
CA ILE A 66 10.79 -10.84 -14.34
C ILE A 66 11.14 -9.79 -13.29
N GLY A 67 11.50 -10.21 -12.07
CA GLY A 67 12.01 -9.32 -11.03
C GLY A 67 10.93 -8.54 -10.27
N VAL A 68 9.69 -9.03 -10.30
CA VAL A 68 8.61 -8.52 -9.44
C VAL A 68 8.43 -9.40 -8.21
#